data_AF-A0AAD0Q4F4-F1
#
_entry.id   AF-A0AAD0Q4F4-F1
#
_cell.length_a   1.000
_cell.length_b   1.000
_cell.length_c   1.000
_cell.angle_alpha   90.00
_cell.angle_beta   90.00
_cell.angle_gamma   90.00
#
_symmetry.space_group_name_H-M   'P 1'
#
loop_
_entity.id
_entity.type
_entity.pdbx_description
1 polymer ?
#
loop_
_entity_poly.entity_id
_entity_poly.type
_entity_poly.pdbx_seq_one_letter_code
_entity_poly.pdbx_strand_id
1 'polypeptide(L)'
;MPLADLPALWRLGLRNLAADRLSGIAAHPGVTHLTVTGRQPLVLDGLRAWKSLKELEVSEPAAFDDALDALREHSRISVLGLTAFPWARRPTRPAAVPTIRELSVQAPDHGGDLGVLRPLFPGVTHLRLDASARRVLDLTPLHSWPGLRVQVNGLTRGRLIGAEELGDRLNASPG
;
A
#
# COMPACT_ATOMS: atom_id res chain seq x y z
N MET A 1 15.80 19.39 17.89
CA MET A 1 14.82 20.31 17.30
C MET A 1 13.51 19.57 17.08
N PRO A 2 12.35 20.19 17.38
CA PRO A 2 11.05 19.62 17.05
C PRO A 2 10.88 19.53 15.53
N LEU A 3 10.37 18.40 15.03
CA LEU A 3 10.03 18.22 13.61
C LEU A 3 9.02 19.27 13.12
N ALA A 4 8.18 19.80 14.02
CA ALA A 4 7.15 20.81 13.75
C ALA A 4 7.70 22.15 13.24
N ASP A 5 9.00 22.43 13.43
CA ASP A 5 9.61 23.71 13.08
C ASP A 5 10.30 23.71 11.70
N LEU A 6 10.07 22.66 10.89
CA LEU A 6 10.63 22.53 9.54
C LEU A 6 9.58 22.85 8.47
N PRO A 7 9.36 24.14 8.11
CA PRO A 7 8.24 24.55 7.25
C PRO A 7 8.30 23.97 5.83
N ALA A 8 9.48 23.54 5.36
CA ALA A 8 9.67 22.93 4.04
C ALA A 8 9.59 21.39 4.06
N LEU A 9 9.30 20.76 5.20
CA LEU A 9 9.27 19.30 5.30
C LEU A 9 7.99 18.73 4.67
N TRP A 10 8.14 18.24 3.44
CA TRP A 10 7.06 17.63 2.66
C TRP A 10 7.10 16.09 2.65
N ARG A 11 8.27 15.50 2.93
CA ARG A 11 8.49 14.05 3.02
C ARG A 11 9.08 13.69 4.37
N LEU A 12 8.48 12.72 5.05
CA LEU A 12 8.98 12.18 6.31
C LEU A 12 9.12 10.66 6.19
N GLY A 13 10.35 10.18 6.41
CA GLY A 13 10.65 8.76 6.48
C GLY A 13 11.05 8.37 7.90
N LEU A 14 10.27 7.51 8.52
CA LEU A 14 10.53 6.97 9.85
C LEU A 14 10.80 5.47 9.70
N ARG A 15 11.97 5.03 10.16
CA ARG A 15 12.43 3.65 10.05
C ARG A 15 12.77 3.10 11.42
N ASN A 16 12.57 1.79 11.63
CA ASN A 16 12.84 1.09 12.88
C ASN A 16 12.10 1.72 14.07
N LEU A 17 10.88 2.21 13.85
CA LEU A 17 10.11 2.82 14.92
C LEU A 17 9.75 1.76 15.97
N ALA A 18 9.99 2.10 17.24
CA ALA A 18 9.51 1.30 18.37
C ALA A 18 8.03 1.58 18.70
N ALA A 19 7.47 2.69 18.21
CA ALA A 19 6.06 2.98 18.40
C ALA A 19 5.22 2.13 17.45
N ASP A 20 4.18 1.53 18.01
CA ASP A 20 3.18 0.69 17.35
C ASP A 20 1.99 1.51 16.84
N ARG A 21 1.98 2.83 17.06
CA ARG A 21 0.85 3.73 16.78
C ARG A 21 1.30 4.99 16.05
N LEU A 22 0.54 5.36 15.02
CA LEU A 22 0.78 6.60 14.28
C LEU A 22 0.42 7.84 15.12
N SER A 23 -0.55 7.74 16.03
CA SER A 23 -0.90 8.82 16.97
C SER A 23 0.23 9.22 17.91
N GLY A 24 1.19 8.33 18.16
CA GLY A 24 2.41 8.60 18.93
C GLY A 24 3.45 9.45 18.19
N ILE A 25 3.27 9.64 16.87
CA ILE A 25 4.14 10.48 16.05
C ILE A 25 3.50 11.87 15.93
N ALA A 26 4.26 12.90 16.33
CA ALA A 26 3.82 14.28 16.18
C ALA A 26 3.57 14.61 14.69
N ALA A 27 2.30 14.85 14.35
CA ALA A 27 1.89 15.12 12.98
C ALA A 27 2.45 16.45 12.47
N HIS A 28 3.05 16.42 11.27
CA HIS A 28 3.58 17.62 10.63
C HIS A 28 2.58 18.16 9.60
N PRO A 29 2.16 19.45 9.69
CA PRO A 29 1.12 19.99 8.81
C PRO A 29 1.56 20.10 7.35
N GLY A 30 2.87 20.16 7.07
CA GLY A 30 3.42 20.24 5.71
C GLY A 30 3.72 18.89 5.05
N VAL A 31 3.70 17.78 5.80
CA VAL A 31 4.07 16.47 5.24
C VAL A 31 2.95 15.96 4.34
N THR A 32 3.32 15.69 3.09
CA THR A 32 2.46 15.12 2.05
C THR A 32 2.78 13.66 1.78
N HIS A 33 4.01 13.23 2.10
CA HIS A 33 4.50 11.86 1.93
C HIS A 33 5.03 11.34 3.26
N LEU A 34 4.43 10.27 3.77
CA LEU A 34 4.85 9.62 5.00
C LEU A 34 5.22 8.17 4.73
N THR A 35 6.45 7.79 5.07
CA THR A 35 6.89 6.40 5.10
C THR A 35 7.15 6.01 6.54
N VAL A 36 6.47 4.98 7.04
CA VAL A 36 6.69 4.42 8.38
C VAL A 36 6.99 2.93 8.26
N THR A 37 8.27 2.57 8.38
CA THR A 37 8.69 1.17 8.40
C THR A 37 9.16 0.78 9.80
N GLY A 38 8.59 -0.29 10.33
CA GLY A 38 8.78 -0.73 11.70
C GLY A 38 8.98 -2.24 11.78
N ARG A 39 9.50 -2.70 12.93
CA ARG A 39 9.58 -4.14 13.23
C ARG A 39 8.26 -4.72 13.70
N GLN A 40 7.33 -3.86 14.11
CA GLN A 40 6.02 -4.23 14.60
C GLN A 40 4.94 -3.70 13.65
N PRO A 41 3.79 -4.38 13.58
CA PRO A 41 2.63 -3.86 12.87
C PRO A 41 2.20 -2.50 13.45
N LEU A 42 1.86 -1.57 12.56
CA LEU A 42 1.51 -0.19 12.89
C LEU A 42 -0.01 0.00 12.94
N VAL A 43 -0.51 0.62 14.01
CA VAL A 43 -1.88 1.10 14.11
C VAL A 43 -1.95 2.48 13.42
N LEU A 44 -2.80 2.61 12.40
CA LEU A 44 -3.00 3.85 11.63
C LEU A 44 -3.95 4.85 12.32
N ASP A 45 -3.90 4.91 13.65
CA ASP A 45 -4.71 5.85 14.43
C ASP A 45 -4.23 7.29 14.25
N GLY A 46 -5.14 8.25 14.37
CA GLY A 46 -4.76 9.67 14.27
C GLY A 46 -4.33 10.12 12.87
N LEU A 47 -4.57 9.33 11.81
CA LEU A 47 -4.32 9.72 10.41
C LEU A 47 -4.87 11.13 10.09
N ARG A 48 -6.05 11.47 10.67
CA ARG A 48 -6.71 12.78 10.58
C ARG A 48 -5.85 13.98 10.97
N ALA A 49 -4.83 13.79 11.82
CA ALA A 49 -3.92 14.86 12.23
C ALA A 49 -2.97 15.27 11.08
N TRP A 50 -2.71 14.36 10.13
CA TRP A 50 -1.86 14.58 8.97
C TRP A 50 -2.65 15.22 7.82
N LYS A 51 -3.03 16.49 7.99
CA LYS A 51 -3.96 17.20 7.10
C LYS A 51 -3.50 17.28 5.65
N SER A 52 -2.19 17.33 5.39
CA SER A 52 -1.63 17.46 4.05
C SER A 52 -1.22 16.13 3.42
N LEU A 53 -1.40 15.01 4.13
CA LEU A 53 -0.95 13.70 3.67
C LEU A 53 -1.73 13.24 2.43
N LYS A 54 -0.97 12.83 1.42
CA LYS A 54 -1.47 12.30 0.15
C LYS A 54 -0.91 10.92 -0.16
N GLU A 55 0.30 10.64 0.34
CA GLU A 55 1.00 9.37 0.12
C GLU A 55 1.41 8.76 1.45
N LEU A 56 1.00 7.51 1.65
CA LEU A 56 1.30 6.75 2.85
C LEU A 56 1.94 5.42 2.47
N GLU A 57 3.13 5.17 2.99
CA GLU A 57 3.80 3.87 2.89
C GLU A 57 4.05 3.34 4.30
N VAL A 58 3.55 2.14 4.59
CA VAL A 58 3.75 1.47 5.88
C VAL A 58 4.14 0.01 5.68
N SER A 59 4.75 -0.59 6.70
CA SER A 59 5.13 -2.00 6.60
C SER A 59 3.93 -2.94 6.67
N GLU A 60 3.43 -3.20 7.88
CA GLU A 60 2.25 -4.03 8.11
C GLU A 60 1.27 -3.25 9.00
N PRO A 61 -0.03 -3.19 8.69
CA PRO A 61 -1.02 -2.64 9.60
C PRO A 61 -1.36 -3.65 10.72
N ALA A 62 -1.41 -3.19 11.97
CA ALA A 62 -1.73 -4.05 13.12
C ALA A 62 -3.15 -4.62 13.06
N ALA A 63 -4.12 -3.76 12.70
CA ALA A 63 -5.52 -4.11 12.49
C ALA A 63 -5.91 -3.65 11.08
N PHE A 64 -6.05 -4.61 10.16
CA PHE A 64 -6.30 -4.30 8.75
C PHE A 64 -7.66 -3.63 8.52
N ASP A 65 -8.71 -4.09 9.20
CA ASP A 65 -10.05 -3.47 9.12
C ASP A 65 -10.03 -2.00 9.58
N ASP A 66 -9.43 -1.73 10.75
CA ASP A 66 -9.31 -0.37 11.28
C ASP A 66 -8.45 0.54 10.38
N ALA A 67 -7.41 -0.03 9.75
CA ALA A 67 -6.59 0.68 8.77
C ALA A 67 -7.40 1.07 7.53
N LEU A 68 -8.26 0.19 7.01
CA LEU A 68 -9.15 0.50 5.90
C LEU A 68 -10.16 1.60 6.28
N ASP A 69 -10.71 1.56 7.49
CA ASP A 69 -11.60 2.60 7.99
C ASP A 69 -10.89 3.95 8.12
N ALA A 70 -9.68 3.98 8.69
CA ALA A 70 -8.88 5.20 8.81
C ALA A 70 -8.51 5.80 7.44
N LEU A 71 -8.16 4.96 6.46
CA LEU A 71 -7.89 5.39 5.09
C LEU A 71 -9.14 5.93 4.39
N ARG A 72 -10.30 5.31 4.63
CA ARG A 72 -11.58 5.77 4.09
C ARG A 72 -11.99 7.12 4.68
N GLU A 73 -11.77 7.33 5.96
CA GLU A 73 -12.00 8.62 6.63
C GLU A 73 -11.05 9.72 6.11
N HIS A 74 -9.85 9.35 5.66
CA HIS A 74 -8.86 10.28 5.12
C HIS A 74 -8.89 10.35 3.59
N SER A 75 -9.85 11.11 3.08
CA SER A 75 -10.14 11.19 1.65
C SER A 75 -9.05 11.81 0.76
N ARG A 76 -7.94 12.30 1.33
CA ARG A 76 -6.85 12.94 0.57
C ARG A 76 -5.75 11.98 0.16
N ILE A 77 -5.65 10.82 0.82
CA ILE A 77 -4.65 9.82 0.48
C ILE A 77 -5.05 9.16 -0.83
N SER A 78 -4.17 9.25 -1.81
CA SER A 78 -4.33 8.66 -3.14
C SER A 78 -3.29 7.61 -3.47
N VAL A 79 -2.18 7.58 -2.72
CA VAL A 79 -1.09 6.62 -2.90
C VAL A 79 -0.90 5.84 -1.60
N LEU A 80 -1.00 4.52 -1.68
CA LEU A 80 -0.81 3.61 -0.56
C LEU A 80 0.28 2.59 -0.88
N GLY A 81 1.27 2.47 0.00
CA GLY A 81 2.29 1.42 -0.03
C GLY A 81 2.20 0.53 1.21
N LEU A 82 2.17 -0.78 1.01
CA LEU A 82 2.20 -1.79 2.07
C LEU A 82 3.31 -2.79 1.77
N THR A 83 4.43 -2.71 2.49
CA THR A 83 5.55 -3.64 2.27
C THR A 83 5.26 -5.05 2.76
N ALA A 84 4.28 -5.22 3.66
CA ALA A 84 3.77 -6.49 4.13
C ALA A 84 2.24 -6.46 4.12
N PHE A 85 1.65 -6.84 2.98
CA PHE A 85 0.20 -6.90 2.82
C PHE A 85 -0.35 -8.19 3.46
N PRO A 86 -1.40 -8.12 4.29
CA PRO A 86 -1.92 -9.29 5.00
C PRO A 86 -2.85 -10.15 4.13
N TRP A 87 -2.29 -10.81 3.10
CA TRP A 87 -3.04 -11.60 2.10
C TRP A 87 -3.97 -12.68 2.69
N ALA A 88 -3.56 -13.30 3.80
CA ALA A 88 -4.35 -14.33 4.48
C ALA A 88 -5.51 -13.77 5.32
N ARG A 89 -5.47 -12.47 5.67
CA ARG A 89 -6.52 -11.83 6.46
C ARG A 89 -7.56 -11.23 5.53
N ARG A 90 -8.70 -11.90 5.42
CA ARG A 90 -9.87 -11.29 4.82
C ARG A 90 -10.45 -10.25 5.77
N PRO A 91 -10.88 -9.08 5.26
CA PRO A 91 -11.61 -8.11 6.06
C PRO A 91 -12.81 -8.78 6.72
N THR A 92 -13.01 -8.54 8.01
CA THR A 92 -14.21 -9.04 8.69
C THR A 92 -15.44 -8.22 8.32
N ARG A 93 -15.23 -7.01 7.79
CA ARG A 93 -16.28 -6.07 7.37
C ARG A 93 -16.06 -5.65 5.91
N PRO A 94 -17.14 -5.38 5.16
CA PRO A 94 -17.01 -4.79 3.83
C PRO A 94 -16.47 -3.36 3.97
N ALA A 95 -15.19 -3.18 3.70
CA ALA A 95 -14.54 -1.88 3.69
C ALA A 95 -13.89 -1.65 2.32
N ALA A 96 -14.32 -0.59 1.65
CA ALA A 96 -13.76 -0.15 0.38
C ALA A 96 -13.15 1.25 0.55
N VAL A 97 -11.95 1.42 0.01
CA VAL A 97 -11.19 2.67 0.04
C VAL A 97 -11.03 3.18 -1.40
N PRO A 98 -12.04 3.88 -1.94
CA PRO A 98 -12.05 4.30 -3.35
C PRO A 98 -11.10 5.47 -3.64
N THR A 99 -10.55 6.09 -2.61
CA THR A 99 -9.64 7.25 -2.73
C THR A 99 -8.26 6.86 -3.23
N ILE A 100 -7.83 5.61 -2.99
CA ILE A 100 -6.54 5.10 -3.44
C ILE A 100 -6.58 4.91 -4.96
N ARG A 101 -5.63 5.55 -5.65
CA ARG A 101 -5.39 5.48 -7.10
C ARG A 101 -4.15 4.66 -7.43
N GLU A 102 -3.13 4.77 -6.58
CA GLU A 102 -1.91 4.01 -6.69
C GLU A 102 -1.73 3.12 -5.46
N LEU A 103 -1.57 1.82 -5.69
CA LEU A 103 -1.36 0.84 -4.64
C LEU A 103 -0.05 0.10 -4.89
N SER A 104 0.84 0.09 -3.91
CA SER A 104 2.07 -0.70 -3.93
C SER A 104 1.99 -1.77 -2.84
N VAL A 105 2.07 -3.03 -3.20
CA VAL A 105 2.03 -4.15 -2.25
C VAL A 105 3.09 -5.18 -2.57
N GLN A 106 3.56 -5.89 -1.55
CA GLN A 106 4.33 -7.10 -1.77
C GLN A 106 3.44 -8.18 -2.38
N ALA A 107 3.91 -8.85 -3.42
CA ALA A 107 3.19 -9.91 -4.11
C ALA A 107 2.78 -11.04 -3.14
N PRO A 108 1.59 -11.64 -3.33
CA PRO A 108 1.09 -12.74 -2.51
C PRO A 108 2.01 -13.96 -2.59
N ASP A 109 1.96 -14.79 -1.56
CA ASP A 109 2.46 -16.16 -1.63
C ASP A 109 1.43 -17.06 -2.33
N HIS A 110 1.68 -18.38 -2.37
CA HIS A 110 0.80 -19.33 -3.03
C HIS A 110 -0.63 -19.39 -2.44
N GLY A 111 -0.88 -18.81 -1.26
CA GLY A 111 -2.20 -18.76 -0.63
C GLY A 111 -2.92 -17.42 -0.77
N GLY A 112 -2.27 -16.38 -1.27
CA GLY A 112 -2.85 -15.05 -1.47
C GLY A 112 -3.46 -14.88 -2.85
N ASP A 113 -4.62 -14.22 -2.92
CA ASP A 113 -5.34 -13.96 -4.17
C ASP A 113 -5.33 -12.46 -4.50
N LEU A 114 -4.79 -12.08 -5.64
CA LEU A 114 -4.80 -10.68 -6.12
C LEU A 114 -6.24 -10.15 -6.33
N GLY A 115 -7.22 -11.03 -6.53
CA GLY A 115 -8.64 -10.70 -6.67
C GLY A 115 -9.21 -9.97 -5.45
N VAL A 116 -8.61 -10.12 -4.27
CA VAL A 116 -9.06 -9.43 -3.04
C VAL A 116 -8.79 -7.91 -3.08
N LEU A 117 -7.87 -7.44 -3.93
CA LEU A 117 -7.52 -6.03 -4.00
C LEU A 117 -8.63 -5.18 -4.62
N ARG A 118 -9.36 -5.72 -5.60
CA ARG A 118 -10.36 -4.95 -6.34
C ARG A 118 -11.56 -4.52 -5.47
N PRO A 119 -12.17 -5.39 -4.65
CA PRO A 119 -13.21 -4.97 -3.70
C PRO A 119 -12.72 -3.96 -2.67
N LEU A 120 -11.46 -4.10 -2.22
CA LEU A 120 -10.85 -3.26 -1.19
C LEU A 120 -10.49 -1.86 -1.70
N PHE A 121 -9.91 -1.78 -2.89
CA PHE A 121 -9.39 -0.55 -3.47
C PHE A 121 -9.95 -0.32 -4.87
N PRO A 122 -11.28 -0.13 -5.00
CA PRO A 122 -11.93 -0.06 -6.32
C PRO A 122 -11.48 1.15 -7.15
N GLY A 123 -10.86 2.16 -6.53
CA GLY A 123 -10.35 3.35 -7.20
C GLY A 123 -8.98 3.20 -7.85
N VAL A 124 -8.29 2.08 -7.62
CA VAL A 124 -6.89 1.90 -8.08
C VAL A 124 -6.83 1.76 -9.59
N THR A 125 -5.92 2.54 -10.18
CA THR A 125 -5.59 2.53 -11.61
C THR A 125 -4.14 2.10 -11.85
N HIS A 126 -3.28 2.21 -10.84
CA HIS A 126 -1.90 1.77 -10.90
C HIS A 126 -1.59 0.84 -9.71
N LEU A 127 -1.26 -0.41 -10.00
CA LEU A 127 -0.85 -1.41 -9.02
C LEU A 127 0.62 -1.73 -9.20
N ARG A 128 1.43 -1.51 -8.17
CA ARG A 128 2.83 -1.95 -8.10
C ARG A 128 2.91 -3.20 -7.23
N LEU A 129 3.49 -4.26 -7.77
CA LEU A 129 3.71 -5.53 -7.10
C LEU A 129 5.21 -5.74 -6.93
N ASP A 130 5.65 -5.79 -5.68
CA ASP A 130 7.02 -6.23 -5.36
C ASP A 130 7.03 -7.76 -5.30
N ALA A 131 7.63 -8.37 -6.33
CA ALA A 131 7.75 -9.81 -6.47
C ALA A 131 9.18 -10.32 -6.22
N SER A 132 10.03 -9.52 -5.57
CA SER A 132 11.42 -9.88 -5.20
C SER A 132 11.53 -11.19 -4.41
N ALA A 133 10.57 -11.47 -3.54
CA ALA A 133 10.50 -12.71 -2.77
C ALA A 133 9.80 -13.87 -3.50
N ARG A 134 9.40 -13.68 -4.77
CA ARG A 134 8.54 -14.64 -5.50
C ARG A 134 9.27 -15.26 -6.68
N ARG A 135 8.91 -16.53 -6.93
CA ARG A 135 9.35 -17.28 -8.12
C ARG A 135 8.23 -17.43 -9.16
N VAL A 136 6.98 -17.39 -8.72
CA VAL A 136 5.82 -17.46 -9.59
C VAL A 136 4.80 -16.47 -9.05
N LEU A 137 4.16 -15.72 -9.95
CA LEU A 137 3.09 -14.79 -9.61
C LEU A 137 1.98 -14.91 -10.65
N ASP A 138 0.77 -15.21 -10.18
CA ASP A 138 -0.42 -15.29 -11.02
C ASP A 138 -1.13 -13.95 -11.08
N LEU A 139 -1.19 -13.38 -12.28
CA LEU A 139 -1.84 -12.11 -12.59
C LEU A 139 -3.25 -12.29 -13.17
N THR A 140 -3.70 -13.52 -13.39
CA THR A 140 -5.03 -13.85 -13.94
C THR A 140 -6.18 -13.13 -13.23
N PRO A 141 -6.19 -12.99 -11.88
CA PRO A 141 -7.27 -12.26 -11.20
C PRO A 141 -7.38 -10.78 -11.62
N LEU A 142 -6.29 -10.17 -12.10
CA LEU A 142 -6.24 -8.77 -12.52
C LEU A 142 -6.85 -8.53 -13.92
N HIS A 143 -7.07 -9.58 -14.71
CA HIS A 143 -7.69 -9.47 -16.05
C HIS A 143 -9.07 -8.82 -15.98
N SER A 144 -9.82 -9.15 -14.93
CA SER A 144 -11.17 -8.64 -14.69
C SER A 144 -11.22 -7.14 -14.37
N TRP A 145 -10.08 -6.49 -14.13
CA TRP A 145 -9.99 -5.10 -13.71
C TRP A 145 -9.65 -4.19 -14.90
N PRO A 146 -10.63 -3.60 -15.60
CA PRO A 146 -10.37 -2.78 -16.78
C PRO A 146 -9.60 -1.50 -16.42
N GLY A 147 -8.66 -1.10 -17.28
CA GLY A 147 -7.88 0.13 -17.12
C GLY A 147 -6.81 0.10 -16.02
N LEU A 148 -6.67 -1.01 -15.29
CA LEU A 148 -5.59 -1.18 -14.31
C LEU A 148 -4.25 -1.34 -15.03
N ARG A 149 -3.29 -0.49 -14.71
CA ARG A 149 -1.87 -0.65 -15.04
C ARG A 149 -1.17 -1.40 -13.92
N VAL A 150 -0.42 -2.42 -14.28
CA VAL A 150 0.29 -3.29 -13.34
C VAL A 150 1.77 -3.13 -13.56
N GLN A 151 2.51 -2.83 -12.51
CA GLN A 151 3.95 -2.81 -12.52
C GLN A 151 4.45 -3.93 -11.62
N VAL A 152 5.26 -4.85 -12.14
CA VAL A 152 5.89 -5.90 -11.36
C VAL A 152 7.37 -5.62 -11.26
N ASN A 153 7.87 -5.51 -10.04
CA ASN A 153 9.28 -5.25 -9.74
C ASN A 153 9.93 -6.47 -9.08
N GLY A 154 11.23 -6.66 -9.28
CA GLY A 154 12.03 -7.65 -8.54
C GLY A 154 11.87 -9.11 -9.00
N LEU A 155 11.11 -9.37 -10.07
CA LEU A 155 10.94 -10.73 -10.59
C LEU A 155 12.07 -11.12 -11.56
N THR A 156 13.30 -11.29 -11.06
CA THR A 156 14.49 -11.48 -11.92
C THR A 156 14.59 -12.87 -12.57
N ARG A 157 13.96 -13.90 -11.98
CA ARG A 157 13.97 -15.30 -12.48
C ARG A 157 12.62 -16.00 -12.36
N GLY A 158 11.57 -15.23 -12.10
CA GLY A 158 10.26 -15.80 -11.83
C GLY A 158 9.37 -15.85 -13.07
N ARG A 159 8.32 -16.67 -13.00
CA ARG A 159 7.31 -16.81 -14.04
C ARG A 159 6.08 -15.97 -13.69
N LEU A 160 5.62 -15.16 -14.63
CA LEU A 160 4.30 -14.53 -14.56
C LEU A 160 3.28 -15.41 -15.27
N ILE A 161 2.18 -15.71 -14.59
CA ILE A 161 1.02 -16.40 -15.17
C ILE A 161 -0.03 -15.32 -15.51
N GLY A 162 -0.67 -15.42 -16.67
CA GLY A 162 -1.66 -14.43 -17.11
C GLY A 162 -1.05 -13.07 -17.51
N ALA A 163 0.25 -13.00 -17.79
CA ALA A 163 0.89 -11.76 -18.23
C ALA A 163 0.47 -11.34 -19.65
N GLU A 164 0.21 -12.32 -20.52
CA GLU A 164 -0.09 -12.10 -21.93
C GLU A 164 -1.41 -11.32 -22.11
N GLU A 165 -2.43 -11.63 -21.32
CA GLU A 165 -3.74 -10.97 -21.37
C GLU A 165 -3.73 -9.56 -20.78
N LEU A 166 -2.71 -9.20 -19.99
CA LEU A 166 -2.51 -7.83 -19.53
C LEU A 166 -1.89 -6.96 -20.63
N GLY A 167 -1.09 -7.53 -21.54
CA GLY A 167 -0.47 -6.83 -22.67
C GLY A 167 0.21 -5.52 -22.24
N ASP A 168 -0.14 -4.42 -22.91
CA ASP A 168 0.41 -3.07 -22.68
C ASP A 168 0.14 -2.49 -21.28
N ARG A 169 -0.74 -3.13 -20.51
CA ARG A 169 -1.05 -2.71 -19.14
C ARG A 169 -0.01 -3.19 -18.14
N LEU A 170 0.81 -4.17 -18.50
CA LEU A 170 1.85 -4.75 -17.64
C LEU A 170 3.22 -4.15 -17.97
N ASN A 171 3.89 -3.61 -16.94
CA ASN A 171 5.29 -3.26 -16.99
C ASN A 171 6.06 -4.14 -15.98
N ALA A 172 6.85 -5.09 -16.49
CA ALA A 172 7.73 -5.91 -15.67
C ALA A 172 9.16 -5.38 -15.78
N SER A 173 9.71 -4.89 -14.68
CA SER A 173 11.10 -4.45 -14.60
C SER A 173 11.92 -5.44 -13.77
N PRO A 174 13.05 -5.96 -14.28
CA PRO A 174 13.99 -6.71 -13.45
C PRO A 174 14.53 -5.76 -12.38
N GLY A 175 14.46 -6.19 -11.12
CA GLY A 175 15.05 -5.47 -9.99
C GLY A 175 16.57 -5.62 -9.96
#